data_AF-A0A1I7FNF3-F1
#
_entry.id   AF-A0A1I7FNF3-F1
#
_cell.length_a   1.000
_cell.length_b   1.000
_cell.length_c   1.000
_cell.angle_alpha   90.00
_cell.angle_beta   90.00
_cell.angle_gamma   90.00
#
_symmetry.space_group_name_H-M   'P 1'
#
loop_
_entity.id
_entity.type
_entity.pdbx_description
1 polymer ?
#
loop_
_entity_poly.entity_id
_entity_poly.type
_entity_poly.pdbx_seq_one_letter_code
_entity_poly.pdbx_strand_id
1 'polypeptide(L)'
;MNEELKKSIAASIENTRFDILQMIELGRQLIDHPDEIHHGPVVSMGVPKDTLPKWNDIQILTAQLHKKPLMDDAPVDTQLVIGPRAQKPLVLDIPLLVGDMSYGALSKRAKQALSKGAELAGTAICSGEGGILGDEIELNQSYMFELGSARNGLKKNNDLSQFAKDFKGKVKAFHFKGGQAAKTGTGGHLPGGKVTEEIAKARRIEVGKDAISPSTFADFHTPRDFADFADQIRDQMGGIPIGFKISANHIEDDMLRARCRGRLHHSRRTRGQYRRCAGDFPGSYFSANDRRVGAGEKISRRRRPWKRYKE
;
A
#
# COMPACT_ATOMS: atom_id res chain seq x y z
N MET A 1 24.72 -4.95 -22.46
CA MET A 1 23.55 -4.70 -21.58
C MET A 1 24.04 -4.46 -20.17
N ASN A 2 23.87 -3.24 -19.65
CA ASN A 2 24.34 -2.81 -18.32
C ASN A 2 23.75 -3.71 -17.22
N GLU A 3 24.56 -4.10 -16.23
CA GLU A 3 24.13 -4.93 -15.09
C GLU A 3 23.03 -4.29 -14.25
N GLU A 4 22.97 -2.96 -14.20
CA GLU A 4 21.88 -2.21 -13.55
C GLU A 4 20.54 -2.38 -14.29
N LEU A 5 20.60 -2.40 -15.61
CA LEU A 5 19.44 -2.57 -16.49
C LEU A 5 18.88 -4.00 -16.42
N LYS A 6 19.76 -5.01 -16.35
CA LYS A 6 19.37 -6.41 -16.11
C LYS A 6 18.62 -6.57 -14.79
N LYS A 7 19.07 -5.88 -13.73
CA LYS A 7 18.42 -5.91 -12.40
C LYS A 7 17.04 -5.24 -12.41
N SER A 8 16.88 -4.12 -13.12
CA SER A 8 15.58 -3.43 -13.26
C SER A 8 14.55 -4.28 -14.02
N ILE A 9 14.99 -4.94 -15.10
CA ILE A 9 14.16 -5.85 -15.90
C ILE A 9 13.77 -7.09 -15.08
N ALA A 10 14.73 -7.73 -14.41
CA ALA A 10 14.46 -8.90 -13.56
C ALA A 10 13.45 -8.58 -12.44
N ALA A 11 13.57 -7.41 -11.80
CA ALA A 11 12.65 -6.95 -10.76
C ALA A 11 11.22 -6.69 -11.28
N SER A 12 11.07 -6.35 -12.55
CA SER A 12 9.77 -6.14 -13.20
C SER A 12 9.13 -7.47 -13.65
N ILE A 13 9.93 -8.43 -14.14
CA ILE A 13 9.45 -9.71 -14.68
C ILE A 13 8.90 -10.65 -13.61
N GLU A 14 9.47 -10.64 -12.39
CA GLU A 14 9.02 -11.56 -11.33
C GLU A 14 7.62 -11.25 -10.76
N ASN A 15 7.03 -10.09 -11.05
CA ASN A 15 5.91 -9.57 -10.25
C ASN A 15 4.61 -9.20 -10.97
N THR A 16 4.45 -9.52 -12.26
CA THR A 16 3.18 -9.21 -12.93
C THR A 16 2.93 -10.14 -14.10
N ARG A 17 1.68 -10.56 -14.31
CA ARG A 17 1.25 -11.06 -15.62
C ARG A 17 1.34 -9.90 -16.62
N PHE A 18 2.52 -9.70 -17.19
CA PHE A 18 2.72 -8.84 -18.35
C PHE A 18 2.17 -9.56 -19.58
N ASP A 19 1.44 -8.84 -20.43
CA ASP A 19 1.12 -9.33 -21.76
C ASP A 19 2.44 -9.51 -22.54
N ILE A 20 2.58 -10.62 -23.28
CA ILE A 20 3.77 -10.94 -24.08
C ILE A 20 4.11 -9.78 -25.04
N LEU A 21 3.09 -9.07 -25.52
CA LEU A 21 3.26 -7.91 -26.40
C LEU A 21 3.90 -6.71 -25.68
N GLN A 22 3.58 -6.50 -24.40
CA GLN A 22 4.22 -5.45 -23.60
C GLN A 22 5.69 -5.79 -23.34
N MET A 23 6.01 -7.07 -23.11
CA MET A 23 7.40 -7.52 -22.97
C MET A 23 8.22 -7.31 -24.25
N ILE A 24 7.63 -7.56 -25.41
CA ILE A 24 8.28 -7.34 -26.71
C ILE A 24 8.50 -5.85 -26.96
N GLU A 25 7.51 -5.00 -26.67
CA GLU A 25 7.64 -3.55 -26.89
C GLU A 25 8.63 -2.91 -25.90
N LEU A 26 8.62 -3.33 -24.63
CA LEU A 26 9.63 -2.90 -23.65
C LEU A 26 11.02 -3.35 -24.09
N GLY A 27 11.16 -4.60 -24.54
CA GLY A 27 12.41 -5.16 -25.07
C GLY A 27 12.93 -4.41 -26.30
N ARG A 28 12.04 -4.03 -27.23
CA ARG A 28 12.39 -3.26 -28.43
C ARG A 28 12.90 -1.86 -28.07
N GLN A 29 12.22 -1.17 -27.18
CA GLN A 29 12.60 0.19 -26.78
C GLN A 29 13.88 0.24 -25.95
N LEU A 30 14.15 -0.80 -25.14
CA LEU A 30 15.41 -0.97 -24.43
C LEU A 30 16.61 -1.19 -25.36
N ILE A 31 16.37 -1.73 -26.57
CA ILE A 31 17.39 -1.86 -27.61
C ILE A 31 17.63 -0.51 -28.31
N ASP A 32 16.55 0.23 -28.57
CA ASP A 32 16.60 1.48 -29.35
C ASP A 32 17.10 2.69 -28.53
N HIS A 33 16.83 2.74 -27.22
CA HIS A 33 17.14 3.89 -26.35
C HIS A 33 17.71 3.47 -24.97
N PRO A 34 18.94 2.92 -24.92
CA PRO A 34 19.50 2.34 -23.70
C PRO A 34 19.78 3.35 -22.58
N ASP A 35 20.00 4.63 -22.91
CA ASP A 35 20.43 5.67 -21.96
C ASP A 35 19.33 6.69 -21.58
N GLU A 36 18.17 6.66 -22.25
CA GLU A 36 17.06 7.61 -22.02
C GLU A 36 15.95 7.03 -21.14
N ILE A 37 16.03 5.74 -20.81
CA ILE A 37 14.93 4.97 -20.25
C ILE A 37 15.28 4.51 -18.83
N HIS A 38 14.95 5.33 -17.82
CA HIS A 38 15.10 4.92 -16.41
C HIS A 38 14.10 3.84 -15.98
N HIS A 39 12.91 3.76 -16.59
CA HIS A 39 11.83 2.79 -16.23
C HIS A 39 11.04 2.19 -17.41
N GLY A 40 11.35 2.53 -18.66
CA GLY A 40 10.48 2.24 -19.82
C GLY A 40 9.29 3.20 -19.88
N PRO A 41 8.57 3.30 -21.01
CA PRO A 41 7.19 3.78 -20.95
C PRO A 41 6.38 2.82 -20.09
N VAL A 42 5.94 3.32 -18.94
CA VAL A 42 5.14 2.55 -17.99
C VAL A 42 3.67 2.77 -18.32
N VAL A 43 3.01 1.74 -18.84
CA VAL A 43 1.55 1.71 -18.98
C VAL A 43 0.91 1.13 -17.71
N SER A 44 -0.41 1.29 -17.57
CA SER A 44 -1.14 0.67 -16.46
C SER A 44 -0.88 -0.83 -16.45
N MET A 45 -0.23 -1.32 -15.39
CA MET A 45 -0.01 -2.75 -15.20
C MET A 45 -1.25 -3.39 -14.58
N GLY A 46 -1.49 -4.65 -14.91
CA GLY A 46 -2.53 -5.46 -14.30
C GLY A 46 -3.56 -5.98 -15.29
N VAL A 47 -4.66 -6.48 -14.72
CA VAL A 47 -5.72 -7.16 -15.44
C VAL A 47 -6.58 -6.12 -16.20
N PRO A 48 -6.93 -6.34 -17.49
CA PRO A 48 -7.77 -5.43 -18.25
C PRO A 48 -9.07 -5.08 -17.52
N LYS A 49 -9.46 -3.80 -17.54
CA LYS A 49 -10.60 -3.27 -16.77
C LYS A 49 -11.90 -4.03 -17.03
N ASP A 50 -12.12 -4.47 -18.26
CA ASP A 50 -13.28 -5.23 -18.72
C ASP A 50 -13.36 -6.65 -18.13
N THR A 51 -12.22 -7.18 -17.69
CA THR A 51 -12.10 -8.49 -17.04
C THR A 51 -12.09 -8.44 -15.50
N LEU A 52 -12.04 -7.23 -14.91
CA LEU A 52 -12.19 -7.05 -13.47
C LEU A 52 -13.65 -7.22 -13.04
N PRO A 53 -13.91 -7.73 -11.81
CA PRO A 53 -15.25 -7.74 -11.23
C PRO A 53 -15.86 -6.33 -11.24
N LYS A 54 -17.09 -6.24 -11.74
CA LYS A 54 -17.88 -5.02 -11.78
C LYS A 54 -18.76 -4.95 -10.54
N TRP A 55 -19.26 -3.76 -10.22
CA TRP A 55 -20.22 -3.57 -9.13
C TRP A 55 -21.47 -4.43 -9.30
N ASN A 56 -21.90 -4.67 -10.54
CA ASN A 56 -23.05 -5.52 -10.86
C ASN A 56 -22.76 -7.03 -10.67
N ASP A 57 -21.50 -7.42 -10.51
CA ASP A 57 -21.12 -8.82 -10.24
C ASP A 57 -21.20 -9.14 -8.73
N ILE A 58 -21.42 -8.12 -7.88
CA ILE A 58 -21.49 -8.26 -6.42
C ILE A 58 -22.96 -8.31 -6.00
N GLN A 59 -23.39 -9.46 -5.46
CA GLN A 59 -24.71 -9.61 -4.85
C GLN A 59 -24.61 -9.54 -3.32
N ILE A 60 -25.31 -8.57 -2.71
CA ILE A 60 -25.47 -8.49 -1.26
C ILE A 60 -26.69 -9.32 -0.87
N LEU A 61 -26.50 -10.34 -0.02
CA LEU A 61 -27.59 -11.17 0.49
C LEU A 61 -28.35 -10.43 1.60
N THR A 62 -29.67 -10.32 1.46
CA THR A 62 -30.51 -9.59 2.41
C THR A 62 -30.84 -10.42 3.65
N ALA A 63 -31.03 -9.72 4.77
CA ALA A 63 -31.52 -10.31 6.02
C ALA A 63 -33.00 -10.68 5.90
N GLN A 64 -33.40 -11.84 6.46
CA GLN A 64 -34.77 -12.32 6.45
C GLN A 64 -35.04 -13.29 7.63
N LEU A 65 -35.18 -14.60 7.44
CA LEU A 65 -35.48 -15.54 8.54
C LEU A 65 -34.26 -15.94 9.36
N HIS A 66 -33.12 -16.25 8.71
CA HIS A 66 -31.91 -16.69 9.41
C HIS A 66 -31.30 -15.57 10.27
N LYS A 67 -31.29 -14.35 9.73
CA LYS A 67 -30.94 -13.11 10.44
C LYS A 67 -32.07 -12.14 10.19
N LYS A 68 -32.81 -11.75 11.24
CA LYS A 68 -33.92 -10.81 11.12
C LYS A 68 -33.40 -9.43 10.68
N PRO A 69 -34.13 -8.71 9.80
CA PRO A 69 -33.85 -7.32 9.52
C PRO A 69 -34.03 -6.48 10.80
N LEU A 70 -33.32 -5.36 10.88
CA LEU A 70 -33.55 -4.36 11.91
C LEU A 70 -34.76 -3.50 11.54
N MET A 71 -35.30 -2.77 12.52
CA MET A 71 -36.37 -1.79 12.30
C MET A 71 -35.84 -0.56 11.54
N ASP A 72 -36.72 0.19 10.89
CA ASP A 72 -36.36 1.34 10.02
C ASP A 72 -35.64 2.47 10.76
N ASP A 73 -35.88 2.60 12.06
CA ASP A 73 -35.29 3.60 12.95
C ASP A 73 -34.02 3.09 13.67
N ALA A 74 -33.58 1.87 13.37
CA ALA A 74 -32.40 1.32 13.99
C ALA A 74 -31.17 2.17 13.61
N PRO A 75 -30.37 2.62 14.58
CA PRO A 75 -29.19 3.42 14.30
C PRO A 75 -28.17 2.60 13.49
N VAL A 76 -27.64 3.20 12.43
CA VAL A 76 -26.56 2.63 11.62
C VAL A 76 -25.27 3.35 11.96
N ASP A 77 -24.30 2.61 12.47
CA ASP A 77 -22.96 3.13 12.75
C ASP A 77 -22.06 2.89 11.53
N THR A 78 -21.56 3.97 10.94
CA THR A 78 -20.60 3.97 9.84
C THR A 78 -19.16 4.23 10.29
N GLN A 79 -18.94 4.38 11.60
CA GLN A 79 -17.64 4.70 12.16
C GLN A 79 -16.61 3.64 11.78
N LEU A 80 -15.43 4.12 11.35
CA LEU A 80 -14.28 3.28 11.06
C LEU A 80 -13.15 3.59 12.04
N VAL A 81 -12.63 2.54 12.68
CA VAL A 81 -11.44 2.64 13.54
C VAL A 81 -10.24 1.99 12.85
N ILE A 82 -9.29 2.81 12.41
CA ILE A 82 -8.03 2.37 11.79
C ILE A 82 -6.99 2.16 12.89
N GLY A 83 -6.44 0.93 12.92
CA GLY A 83 -5.45 0.51 13.89
C GLY A 83 -5.97 0.51 15.34
N PRO A 84 -7.00 -0.29 15.67
CA PRO A 84 -7.61 -0.32 17.00
C PRO A 84 -6.66 -0.77 18.13
N ARG A 85 -5.46 -1.28 17.78
CA ARG A 85 -4.40 -1.66 18.73
C ARG A 85 -3.28 -0.63 18.84
N ALA A 86 -3.36 0.48 18.11
CA ALA A 86 -2.44 1.60 18.27
C ALA A 86 -2.74 2.34 19.58
N GLN A 87 -1.77 3.10 20.11
CA GLN A 87 -2.03 3.92 21.31
C GLN A 87 -2.99 5.07 20.99
N LYS A 88 -2.96 5.55 19.74
CA LYS A 88 -3.88 6.56 19.21
C LYS A 88 -4.52 6.04 17.92
N PRO A 89 -5.55 5.18 18.01
CA PRO A 89 -6.30 4.75 16.83
C PRO A 89 -6.87 5.96 16.08
N LEU A 90 -6.95 5.86 14.76
CA LEU A 90 -7.61 6.87 13.94
C LEU A 90 -9.09 6.49 13.82
N VAL A 91 -9.98 7.37 14.28
CA VAL A 91 -11.44 7.19 14.22
C VAL A 91 -11.99 8.14 13.17
N LEU A 92 -12.82 7.61 12.27
CA LEU A 92 -13.46 8.33 11.16
C LEU A 92 -14.96 8.07 11.19
N ASP A 93 -15.76 9.02 10.72
CA ASP A 93 -17.22 8.91 10.74
C ASP A 93 -17.76 7.96 9.66
N ILE A 94 -17.00 7.76 8.59
CA ILE A 94 -17.38 6.93 7.44
C ILE A 94 -16.24 6.00 6.98
N PRO A 95 -16.55 4.85 6.34
CA PRO A 95 -15.55 3.88 5.89
C PRO A 95 -15.01 4.21 4.49
N LEU A 96 -14.86 5.49 4.16
CA LEU A 96 -14.37 5.98 2.87
C LEU A 96 -13.17 6.87 3.10
N LEU A 97 -12.12 6.79 2.28
CA LEU A 97 -10.90 7.60 2.42
C LEU A 97 -10.60 8.32 1.11
N VAL A 98 -10.00 9.51 1.19
CA VAL A 98 -9.40 10.14 0.00
C VAL A 98 -8.05 9.49 -0.28
N GLY A 99 -7.93 8.87 -1.46
CA GLY A 99 -6.75 8.10 -1.84
C GLY A 99 -5.44 8.91 -1.94
N ASP A 100 -4.32 8.21 -1.81
CA ASP A 100 -3.00 8.84 -1.73
C ASP A 100 -2.54 9.37 -3.09
N MET A 101 -2.64 10.69 -3.25
CA MET A 101 -2.22 11.42 -4.45
C MET A 101 -1.26 12.53 -4.05
N SER A 102 -0.08 12.54 -4.66
CA SER A 102 1.02 13.41 -4.26
C SER A 102 0.84 14.87 -4.72
N TYR A 103 1.35 15.80 -3.93
CA TYR A 103 1.57 17.17 -4.40
C TYR A 103 2.61 17.18 -5.54
N GLY A 104 2.28 17.84 -6.64
CA GLY A 104 3.00 17.80 -7.91
C GLY A 104 2.31 16.93 -8.97
N ALA A 105 1.71 15.80 -8.58
CA ALA A 105 0.75 15.10 -9.45
C ALA A 105 -0.60 15.84 -9.46
N LEU A 106 -1.05 16.29 -8.28
CA LEU A 106 -2.16 17.21 -8.13
C LEU A 106 -1.66 18.64 -7.89
N SER A 107 -2.50 19.60 -8.28
CA SER A 107 -2.29 21.01 -7.97
C SER A 107 -2.53 21.31 -6.49
N LYS A 108 -1.96 22.41 -5.99
CA LYS A 108 -2.16 22.89 -4.62
C LYS A 108 -3.64 23.07 -4.29
N ARG A 109 -4.40 23.70 -5.20
CA ARG A 109 -5.85 23.90 -5.05
C ARG A 109 -6.60 22.58 -4.95
N ALA A 110 -6.24 21.58 -5.76
CA ALA A 110 -6.88 20.26 -5.69
C ALA A 110 -6.61 19.58 -4.34
N LYS A 111 -5.36 19.61 -3.84
CA LYS A 111 -5.01 19.05 -2.54
C LYS A 111 -5.76 19.73 -1.39
N GLN A 112 -5.81 21.07 -1.38
CA GLN A 112 -6.58 21.83 -0.39
C GLN A 112 -8.09 21.54 -0.44
N ALA A 113 -8.66 21.47 -1.64
CA ALA A 113 -10.08 21.17 -1.83
C ALA A 113 -10.42 19.76 -1.34
N LEU A 114 -9.59 18.76 -1.66
CA LEU A 114 -9.77 17.38 -1.19
C LEU A 114 -9.61 17.27 0.33
N SER A 115 -8.61 17.96 0.91
CA SER A 115 -8.38 17.95 2.36
C SER A 115 -9.57 18.55 3.13
N LYS A 116 -10.05 19.72 2.67
CA LYS A 116 -11.25 20.35 3.24
C LYS A 116 -12.51 19.50 3.04
N GLY A 117 -12.66 18.87 1.87
CA GLY A 117 -13.78 17.98 1.59
C GLY A 117 -13.77 16.74 2.50
N ALA A 118 -12.59 16.15 2.74
CA ALA A 118 -12.42 15.04 3.66
C ALA A 118 -12.80 15.42 5.09
N GLU A 119 -12.40 16.62 5.55
CA GLU A 119 -12.74 17.12 6.88
C GLU A 119 -14.25 17.29 7.04
N LEU A 120 -14.92 17.91 6.06
CA LEU A 120 -16.37 18.10 6.08
C LEU A 120 -17.15 16.78 6.04
N ALA A 121 -16.57 15.74 5.44
CA ALA A 121 -17.15 14.39 5.38
C ALA A 121 -16.79 13.52 6.59
N GLY A 122 -16.04 14.04 7.57
CA GLY A 122 -15.62 13.27 8.75
C GLY A 122 -14.61 12.16 8.43
N THR A 123 -13.79 12.35 7.39
CA THR A 123 -12.83 11.34 6.94
C THR A 123 -11.40 11.87 6.73
N ALA A 124 -10.48 10.95 6.47
CA ALA A 124 -9.07 11.14 6.28
C ALA A 124 -8.68 11.34 4.81
N ILE A 125 -7.55 12.03 4.64
CA ILE A 125 -6.83 12.22 3.38
C ILE A 125 -5.34 11.89 3.59
N CYS A 126 -4.66 11.48 2.52
CA CYS A 126 -3.22 11.24 2.56
C CYS A 126 -2.39 12.21 1.70
N SER A 127 -1.18 12.50 2.17
CA SER A 127 -0.13 13.24 1.44
C SER A 127 0.22 12.67 0.07
N GLY A 128 0.15 11.34 -0.09
CA GLY A 128 0.84 10.64 -1.15
C GLY A 128 2.37 10.69 -1.01
N GLU A 129 3.07 10.11 -1.97
CA GLU A 129 4.54 10.00 -1.99
C GLU A 129 5.33 11.32 -2.14
N GLY A 130 4.66 12.48 -2.20
CA GLY A 130 5.27 13.77 -2.54
C GLY A 130 5.73 14.60 -1.35
N GLY A 131 5.63 14.08 -0.13
CA GLY A 131 5.78 14.89 1.09
C GLY A 131 4.49 15.64 1.44
N ILE A 132 4.55 16.43 2.52
CA ILE A 132 3.40 17.16 3.05
C ILE A 132 3.41 18.59 2.52
N LEU A 133 2.28 19.03 1.97
CA LEU A 133 2.03 20.44 1.68
C LEU A 133 1.52 21.13 2.96
N GLY A 134 2.22 22.17 3.42
CA GLY A 134 1.93 22.84 4.69
C GLY A 134 0.47 23.31 4.82
N ASP A 135 -0.07 23.98 3.80
CA ASP A 135 -1.44 24.50 3.84
C ASP A 135 -2.51 23.39 3.76
N GLU A 136 -2.16 22.19 3.28
CA GLU A 136 -3.11 21.09 3.12
C GLU A 136 -3.39 20.38 4.45
N ILE A 137 -2.34 20.12 5.23
CA ILE A 137 -2.46 19.38 6.48
C ILE A 137 -3.23 20.15 7.55
N GLU A 138 -3.25 21.48 7.50
CA GLU A 138 -4.04 22.29 8.43
C GLU A 138 -5.55 22.22 8.15
N LEU A 139 -5.97 21.71 6.99
CA LEU A 139 -7.38 21.66 6.57
C LEU A 139 -8.10 20.37 6.97
N ASN A 140 -7.39 19.37 7.51
CA ASN A 140 -7.97 18.09 7.90
C ASN A 140 -7.33 17.53 9.18
N GLN A 141 -8.16 17.22 10.18
CA GLN A 141 -7.70 16.69 11.46
C GLN A 141 -7.30 15.22 11.40
N SER A 142 -7.69 14.51 10.36
CA SER A 142 -7.48 13.07 10.14
C SER A 142 -6.43 12.79 9.06
N TYR A 143 -5.37 13.61 9.02
CA TYR A 143 -4.37 13.56 7.94
C TYR A 143 -3.43 12.34 8.04
N MET A 144 -3.17 11.70 6.90
CA MET A 144 -2.31 10.52 6.78
C MET A 144 -1.04 10.82 5.97
N PHE A 145 0.05 10.13 6.30
CA PHE A 145 1.31 10.27 5.56
C PHE A 145 1.71 8.96 4.87
N GLU A 146 1.98 9.02 3.57
CA GLU A 146 2.52 7.92 2.78
C GLU A 146 4.03 8.10 2.61
N LEU A 147 4.81 7.11 3.04
CA LEU A 147 6.24 7.05 2.75
C LEU A 147 6.50 6.19 1.52
N GLY A 148 6.99 6.82 0.44
CA GLY A 148 7.52 6.14 -0.74
C GLY A 148 9.02 5.86 -0.68
N SER A 149 9.52 5.10 -1.65
CA SER A 149 10.93 4.70 -1.79
C SER A 149 11.92 5.85 -1.92
N ALA A 150 11.50 6.99 -2.49
CA ALA A 150 12.30 8.22 -2.55
C ALA A 150 12.42 8.95 -1.20
N ARG A 151 11.64 8.53 -0.19
CA ARG A 151 11.61 9.13 1.15
C ARG A 151 11.31 10.64 1.15
N ASN A 152 10.56 11.11 0.16
CA ASN A 152 10.16 12.52 0.03
C ASN A 152 9.48 13.00 1.33
N GLY A 153 9.92 14.16 1.83
CA GLY A 153 9.43 14.73 3.09
C GLY A 153 10.19 14.28 4.35
N LEU A 154 11.07 13.27 4.27
CA LEU A 154 11.97 12.87 5.35
C LEU A 154 13.42 13.35 5.12
N LYS A 155 14.23 13.41 6.18
CA LYS A 155 15.66 13.73 6.03
C LYS A 155 16.38 12.47 5.54
N LYS A 156 17.56 12.66 4.95
CA LYS A 156 18.49 11.55 4.66
C LYS A 156 18.73 10.74 5.95
N ASN A 157 18.98 9.45 5.82
CA ASN A 157 19.26 8.51 6.91
C ASN A 157 18.09 8.24 7.87
N ASN A 158 16.84 8.41 7.42
CA ASN A 158 15.65 8.05 8.20
C ASN A 158 15.50 8.85 9.50
N ASP A 159 16.13 10.03 9.58
CA ASP A 159 15.99 10.92 10.72
C ASP A 159 14.57 11.51 10.76
N LEU A 160 13.84 11.07 11.78
CA LEU A 160 12.47 11.47 12.07
C LEU A 160 12.37 12.68 13.01
N SER A 161 13.47 13.16 13.59
CA SER A 161 13.44 14.21 14.61
C SER A 161 12.75 15.49 14.12
N GLN A 162 13.12 15.95 12.93
CA GLN A 162 12.52 17.12 12.30
C GLN A 162 11.07 16.84 11.87
N PHE A 163 10.80 15.66 11.31
CA PHE A 163 9.45 15.28 10.88
C PHE A 163 8.48 15.23 12.07
N ALA A 164 8.90 14.63 13.19
CA ALA A 164 8.16 14.63 14.44
C ALA A 164 7.99 16.04 15.00
N LYS A 165 9.02 16.89 14.96
CA LYS A 165 8.89 18.29 15.39
C LYS A 165 7.82 19.04 14.60
N ASP A 166 7.76 18.82 13.29
CA ASP A 166 6.88 19.57 12.39
C ASP A 166 5.44 19.03 12.37
N PHE A 167 5.28 17.70 12.51
CA PHE A 167 4.02 17.02 12.18
C PHE A 167 3.44 16.14 13.30
N LYS A 168 4.13 16.00 14.45
CA LYS A 168 3.56 15.25 15.59
C LYS A 168 2.25 15.90 16.04
N GLY A 169 1.22 15.07 16.17
CA GLY A 169 -0.13 15.52 16.51
C GLY A 169 -0.96 15.98 15.31
N LYS A 170 -0.36 16.30 14.16
CA LYS A 170 -1.06 16.60 12.91
C LYS A 170 -1.27 15.36 12.06
N VAL A 171 -0.22 14.56 11.86
CA VAL A 171 -0.34 13.25 11.19
C VAL A 171 -0.96 12.24 12.15
N LYS A 172 -2.09 11.65 11.76
CA LYS A 172 -2.86 10.68 12.56
C LYS A 172 -2.65 9.23 12.16
N ALA A 173 -2.17 8.98 10.94
CA ALA A 173 -1.76 7.66 10.50
C ALA A 173 -0.59 7.76 9.53
N PHE A 174 0.18 6.68 9.47
CA PHE A 174 1.31 6.56 8.55
C PHE A 174 1.17 5.25 7.77
N HIS A 175 1.60 5.21 6.52
CA HIS A 175 1.77 3.94 5.82
C HIS A 175 2.97 3.93 4.90
N PHE A 176 3.57 2.75 4.77
CA PHE A 176 4.56 2.49 3.74
C PHE A 176 3.88 2.23 2.41
N LYS A 177 4.45 2.77 1.34
CA LYS A 177 4.09 2.40 -0.03
C LYS A 177 5.00 1.28 -0.50
N GLY A 178 4.51 0.04 -0.43
CA GLY A 178 5.19 -1.10 -1.07
C GLY A 178 4.93 -1.18 -2.57
N GLY A 179 3.79 -0.66 -3.03
CA GLY A 179 3.44 -0.65 -4.45
C GLY A 179 2.15 0.13 -4.73
N GLN A 180 1.85 0.31 -6.01
CA GLN A 180 0.58 0.87 -6.49
C GLN A 180 0.12 0.14 -7.74
N ALA A 181 -1.19 -0.08 -7.88
CA ALA A 181 -1.76 -0.87 -8.97
C ALA A 181 -1.46 -0.27 -10.36
N ALA A 182 -1.44 1.06 -10.50
CA ALA A 182 -1.16 1.69 -11.78
C ALA A 182 0.24 1.34 -12.33
N LYS A 183 1.21 1.04 -11.47
CA LYS A 183 2.57 0.68 -11.88
C LYS A 183 3.32 -0.12 -10.82
N THR A 184 3.00 -1.40 -10.72
CA THR A 184 3.65 -2.34 -9.80
C THR A 184 5.16 -2.44 -10.07
N GLY A 185 5.99 -2.45 -9.02
CA GLY A 185 7.44 -2.69 -9.19
C GLY A 185 8.25 -1.52 -9.76
N THR A 186 7.66 -0.33 -9.89
CA THR A 186 8.36 0.89 -10.30
C THR A 186 8.10 2.04 -9.33
N GLY A 187 9.03 3.01 -9.30
CA GLY A 187 8.89 4.18 -8.45
C GLY A 187 8.00 5.28 -9.05
N GLY A 188 7.65 6.26 -8.21
CA GLY A 188 7.09 7.54 -8.61
C GLY A 188 7.96 8.29 -9.63
N HIS A 189 7.34 9.03 -10.54
CA HIS A 189 8.05 9.92 -11.46
C HIS A 189 7.29 11.25 -11.52
N LEU A 190 7.97 12.34 -11.17
CA LEU A 190 7.50 13.70 -11.39
C LEU A 190 8.49 14.43 -12.30
N PRO A 191 8.07 14.86 -13.50
CA PRO A 191 8.93 15.61 -14.40
C PRO A 191 9.39 16.93 -13.77
N GLY A 192 10.63 17.32 -14.01
CA GLY A 192 11.32 18.48 -13.45
C GLY A 192 10.62 19.79 -13.78
N GLY A 193 10.00 19.90 -14.97
CA GLY A 193 9.16 21.04 -15.34
C GLY A 193 7.96 21.28 -14.40
N LYS A 194 7.58 20.30 -13.58
CA LYS A 194 6.56 20.44 -12.53
C LYS A 194 7.15 20.68 -11.14
N VAL A 195 8.47 20.58 -10.96
CA VAL A 195 9.14 20.74 -9.67
C VAL A 195 9.39 22.22 -9.40
N THR A 196 8.35 22.89 -8.89
CA THR A 196 8.41 24.26 -8.38
C THR A 196 9.20 24.34 -7.07
N GLU A 197 9.55 25.54 -6.63
CA GLU A 197 10.19 25.77 -5.31
C GLU A 197 9.42 25.14 -4.14
N GLU A 198 8.10 25.23 -4.16
CA GLU A 198 7.25 24.65 -3.12
C GLU A 198 7.31 23.11 -3.12
N ILE A 199 7.29 22.50 -4.31
CA ILE A 199 7.41 21.04 -4.47
C ILE A 199 8.82 20.58 -4.08
N ALA A 200 9.85 21.30 -4.50
CA ALA A 200 11.23 21.07 -4.15
C ALA A 200 11.42 21.09 -2.63
N LYS A 201 10.83 22.07 -1.93
CA LYS A 201 10.84 22.15 -0.46
C LYS A 201 10.10 21.00 0.21
N ALA A 202 8.91 20.65 -0.28
CA ALA A 202 8.11 19.55 0.27
C ALA A 202 8.80 18.18 0.10
N ARG A 203 9.43 17.96 -1.05
CA ARG A 203 10.14 16.71 -1.39
C ARG A 203 11.59 16.68 -0.91
N ARG A 204 12.18 17.84 -0.61
CA ARG A 204 13.61 18.04 -0.30
C ARG A 204 14.53 17.67 -1.46
N ILE A 205 14.16 18.15 -2.64
CA ILE A 205 14.92 17.99 -3.90
C ILE A 205 15.26 19.36 -4.51
N GLU A 206 16.05 19.37 -5.56
CA GLU A 206 16.39 20.58 -6.33
C GLU A 206 15.23 21.01 -7.24
N VAL A 207 15.05 22.32 -7.40
CA VAL A 207 14.05 22.91 -8.31
C VAL A 207 14.37 22.52 -9.75
N GLY A 208 13.34 22.21 -10.54
CA GLY A 208 13.50 21.89 -11.97
C GLY A 208 14.08 20.50 -12.27
N LYS A 209 14.47 19.73 -11.25
CA LYS A 209 15.05 18.38 -11.43
C LYS A 209 13.97 17.31 -11.42
N ASP A 210 14.08 16.32 -12.30
CA ASP A 210 13.20 15.16 -12.30
C ASP A 210 13.22 14.44 -10.94
N ALA A 211 12.05 14.22 -10.36
CA ALA A 211 11.91 13.45 -9.13
C ALA A 211 11.59 12.00 -9.50
N ILE A 212 12.65 11.20 -9.68
CA ILE A 212 12.55 9.77 -9.97
C ILE A 212 12.72 9.01 -8.66
N SER A 213 11.71 8.24 -8.28
CA SER A 213 11.79 7.39 -7.09
C SER A 213 12.35 6.02 -7.48
N PRO A 214 13.17 5.38 -6.63
CA PRO A 214 13.58 3.99 -6.85
C PRO A 214 12.37 3.04 -6.85
N SER A 215 12.49 1.87 -7.47
CA SER A 215 11.42 0.84 -7.46
C SER A 215 11.13 0.25 -6.08
N THR A 216 12.11 0.26 -5.17
CA THR A 216 12.01 -0.23 -3.79
C THR A 216 12.79 0.67 -2.84
N PHE A 217 12.55 0.53 -1.54
CA PHE A 217 13.38 1.18 -0.52
C PHE A 217 14.83 0.66 -0.63
N ALA A 218 15.79 1.59 -0.68
CA ALA A 218 17.20 1.25 -0.84
C ALA A 218 17.79 0.53 0.39
N ASP A 219 17.20 0.75 1.55
CA ASP A 219 17.71 0.38 2.87
C ASP A 219 16.74 -0.51 3.67
N PHE A 220 15.57 -0.85 3.12
CA PHE A 220 14.64 -1.82 3.71
C PHE A 220 14.58 -3.07 2.84
N HIS A 221 15.12 -4.18 3.33
CA HIS A 221 15.24 -5.44 2.58
C HIS A 221 14.35 -6.54 3.16
N THR A 222 14.12 -6.49 4.46
CA THR A 222 13.40 -7.49 5.24
C THR A 222 12.15 -6.89 5.89
N PRO A 223 11.14 -7.70 6.22
CA PRO A 223 10.01 -7.25 7.06
C PRO A 223 10.44 -6.65 8.40
N ARG A 224 11.64 -7.03 8.89
CA ARG A 224 12.18 -6.50 10.14
C ARG A 224 12.56 -5.03 10.02
N ASP A 225 13.14 -4.61 8.89
CA ASP A 225 13.56 -3.22 8.67
C ASP A 225 12.35 -2.27 8.72
N PHE A 226 11.26 -2.67 8.07
CA PHE A 226 9.98 -1.97 8.14
C PHE A 226 9.39 -1.97 9.55
N ALA A 227 9.49 -3.09 10.28
CA ALA A 227 9.01 -3.20 11.65
C ALA A 227 9.76 -2.25 12.60
N ASP A 228 11.09 -2.21 12.50
CA ASP A 228 11.95 -1.35 13.32
C ASP A 228 11.70 0.13 13.03
N PHE A 229 11.53 0.49 11.76
CA PHE A 229 11.17 1.87 11.42
C PHE A 229 9.74 2.22 11.84
N ALA A 230 8.78 1.29 11.73
CA ALA A 230 7.42 1.48 12.23
C ALA A 230 7.39 1.75 13.74
N ASP A 231 8.24 1.05 14.51
CA ASP A 231 8.37 1.27 15.94
C ASP A 231 8.96 2.67 16.23
N GLN A 232 9.98 3.10 15.49
CA GLN A 232 10.51 4.47 15.61
C GLN A 232 9.46 5.54 15.31
N ILE A 233 8.63 5.34 14.27
CA ILE A 233 7.51 6.25 13.96
C ILE A 233 6.52 6.28 15.14
N ARG A 234 6.14 5.13 15.70
CA ARG A 234 5.24 5.09 16.85
C ARG A 234 5.82 5.85 18.04
N ASP A 235 7.08 5.63 18.37
CA ASP A 235 7.73 6.29 19.50
C ASP A 235 7.79 7.81 19.33
N GLN A 236 8.18 8.28 18.14
CA GLN A 236 8.36 9.71 17.89
C GLN A 236 7.04 10.45 17.64
N MET A 237 6.08 9.82 16.94
CA MET A 237 4.79 10.42 16.57
C MET A 237 3.70 10.22 17.62
N GLY A 238 3.98 9.50 18.71
CA GLY A 238 3.05 9.32 19.83
C GLY A 238 2.01 8.22 19.62
N GLY A 239 2.42 7.12 18.98
CA GLY A 239 1.69 5.86 18.94
C GLY A 239 0.56 5.78 17.92
N ILE A 240 0.68 6.53 16.82
CA ILE A 240 -0.28 6.50 15.69
C ILE A 240 -0.29 5.12 14.98
N PRO A 241 -1.40 4.75 14.30
CA PRO A 241 -1.47 3.56 13.46
C PRO A 241 -0.50 3.61 12.28
N ILE A 242 0.06 2.44 11.98
CA ILE A 242 0.98 2.21 10.85
C ILE A 242 0.35 1.18 9.91
N GLY A 243 0.19 1.55 8.64
CA GLY A 243 -0.30 0.69 7.56
C GLY A 243 0.78 0.34 6.54
N PHE A 244 0.41 -0.47 5.57
CA PHE A 244 1.26 -0.87 4.45
C PHE A 244 0.39 -1.02 3.20
N LYS A 245 0.70 -0.26 2.16
CA LYS A 245 -0.02 -0.26 0.89
C LYS A 245 0.68 -1.19 -0.10
N ILE A 246 -0.09 -2.08 -0.71
CA ILE A 246 0.39 -3.10 -1.65
C ILE A 246 -0.44 -3.06 -2.93
N SER A 247 0.16 -3.44 -4.07
CA SER A 247 -0.58 -3.67 -5.33
C SER A 247 -1.15 -5.08 -5.45
N ALA A 248 -0.99 -5.91 -4.42
CA ALA A 248 -1.74 -7.16 -4.20
C ALA A 248 -1.65 -8.17 -5.36
N ASN A 249 -0.43 -8.51 -5.80
CA ASN A 249 -0.23 -9.51 -6.87
C ASN A 249 -0.22 -10.93 -6.29
N HIS A 250 0.58 -11.14 -5.24
CA HIS A 250 0.66 -12.39 -4.49
C HIS A 250 0.09 -12.17 -3.10
N ILE A 251 -1.22 -11.97 -3.01
CA ILE A 251 -1.90 -11.41 -1.83
C ILE A 251 -1.43 -12.06 -0.52
N GLU A 252 -1.42 -13.39 -0.43
CA GLU A 252 -1.02 -14.09 0.78
C GLU A 252 0.45 -13.84 1.15
N ASP A 253 1.36 -13.95 0.19
CA ASP A 253 2.81 -13.79 0.39
C ASP A 253 3.16 -12.32 0.66
N ASP A 254 2.57 -11.40 -0.09
CA ASP A 254 2.69 -9.96 0.07
C ASP A 254 2.17 -9.53 1.46
N MET A 255 1.02 -10.08 1.90
CA MET A 255 0.49 -9.82 3.25
C MET A 255 1.40 -10.38 4.34
N LEU A 256 1.98 -11.58 4.15
CA LEU A 256 2.92 -12.17 5.10
C LEU A 256 4.19 -11.31 5.22
N ARG A 257 4.69 -10.79 4.09
CA ARG A 257 5.88 -9.92 4.06
C ARG A 257 5.60 -8.52 4.60
N ALA A 258 4.43 -7.97 4.31
CA ALA A 258 3.97 -6.69 4.85
C ALA A 258 3.63 -6.77 6.36
N ARG A 259 3.39 -7.97 6.90
CA ARG A 259 3.15 -8.20 8.33
C ARG A 259 4.43 -8.03 9.14
N CYS A 260 4.76 -6.77 9.36
CA CYS A 260 5.85 -6.33 10.22
C CYS A 260 5.42 -6.51 11.69
N ARG A 261 5.89 -7.57 12.36
CA ARG A 261 5.72 -7.70 13.82
C ARG A 261 6.80 -6.86 14.50
N GLY A 262 6.48 -5.60 14.82
CA GLY A 262 7.29 -4.76 15.70
C GLY A 262 7.35 -5.31 17.13
N ARG A 263 8.11 -4.64 18.00
CA ARG A 263 8.10 -4.94 19.44
C ARG A 263 6.70 -4.65 19.98
N LEU A 264 5.89 -5.69 20.16
CA LEU A 264 4.70 -5.60 20.98
C LEU A 264 5.14 -5.12 22.37
N HIS A 265 4.77 -3.89 22.75
CA HIS A 265 4.88 -3.45 24.14
C HIS A 265 4.23 -4.53 25.01
N HIS A 266 5.08 -5.19 25.79
CA HIS A 266 4.76 -6.36 26.58
C HIS A 266 3.68 -6.02 27.62
N SER A 267 2.40 -6.22 27.30
CA SER A 267 1.43 -6.58 28.32
C SER A 267 1.63 -8.08 28.60
N ARG A 268 1.88 -8.44 29.86
CA ARG A 268 2.36 -9.77 30.31
C ARG A 268 1.41 -10.96 30.06
N ARG A 269 0.35 -10.83 29.26
CA ARG A 269 -0.76 -11.81 29.21
C ARG A 269 -0.74 -12.85 28.08
N THR A 270 0.18 -12.81 27.12
CA THR A 270 0.12 -13.71 25.94
C THR A 270 1.37 -14.54 25.69
N ARG A 271 1.97 -15.13 26.73
CA ARG A 271 3.15 -16.01 26.61
C ARG A 271 2.85 -17.45 26.10
N GLY A 272 1.62 -17.78 25.74
CA GLY A 272 1.21 -19.17 25.54
C GLY A 272 1.03 -19.71 24.11
N GLN A 273 0.94 -18.89 23.05
CA GLN A 273 0.30 -19.38 21.81
C GLN A 273 0.94 -19.09 20.45
N TYR A 274 2.12 -18.45 20.40
CA TYR A 274 2.73 -18.13 19.09
C TYR A 274 4.21 -18.50 19.03
N ARG A 275 4.48 -19.80 18.89
CA ARG A 275 5.82 -20.39 18.65
C ARG A 275 6.10 -20.71 17.17
N ARG A 276 5.27 -20.28 16.22
CA ARG A 276 5.55 -20.38 14.78
C ARG A 276 5.45 -19.01 14.13
N CYS A 277 6.58 -18.31 14.11
CA CYS A 277 6.82 -17.19 13.21
C CYS A 277 8.20 -17.45 12.59
N ALA A 278 8.26 -17.32 11.26
CA ALA A 278 9.36 -17.68 10.38
C ALA A 278 10.74 -17.36 10.98
N GLY A 279 11.38 -18.39 11.52
CA GLY A 279 12.82 -18.52 11.51
C GLY A 279 13.17 -19.39 10.31
N ASP A 280 14.23 -19.00 9.60
CA ASP A 280 15.05 -19.86 8.75
C ASP A 280 14.31 -20.68 7.69
N PHE A 281 14.08 -20.07 6.52
CA PHE A 281 14.17 -20.85 5.29
C PHE A 281 15.60 -20.67 4.74
N PRO A 282 16.51 -21.65 4.94
CA PRO A 282 17.80 -21.63 4.27
C PRO A 282 17.57 -21.79 2.76
N GLY A 283 18.41 -21.13 1.97
CA GLY A 283 18.33 -21.18 0.52
C GLY A 283 18.50 -22.60 -0.01
N SER A 284 17.56 -23.02 -0.86
CA SER A 284 17.77 -23.84 -2.04
C SER A 284 16.37 -24.20 -2.56
N TYR A 285 16.01 -23.75 -3.76
CA TYR A 285 15.37 -24.58 -4.78
C TYR A 285 15.07 -23.71 -6.01
N PHE A 286 16.04 -23.66 -6.92
CA PHE A 286 15.74 -23.61 -8.35
C PHE A 286 15.20 -24.98 -8.75
N SER A 287 14.05 -25.04 -9.42
CA SER A 287 13.91 -25.81 -10.65
C SER A 287 12.60 -25.45 -11.35
N ALA A 288 12.74 -25.11 -12.61
CA ALA A 288 11.70 -25.06 -13.61
C ALA A 288 10.99 -26.42 -13.78
N ASN A 289 9.78 -26.36 -14.36
CA ASN A 289 8.98 -27.47 -14.90
C ASN A 289 8.59 -28.60 -13.94
N ASP A 290 7.29 -28.70 -13.64
CA ASP A 290 6.60 -29.96 -13.94
C ASP A 290 5.17 -29.68 -14.43
N ARG A 291 4.98 -29.83 -15.75
CA ARG A 291 3.67 -30.14 -16.31
C ARG A 291 3.38 -31.59 -15.93
N ARG A 292 2.41 -31.82 -15.05
CA ARG A 292 1.65 -33.08 -15.08
C ARG A 292 0.16 -32.82 -15.02
N VAL A 293 -0.41 -32.82 -16.22
CA VAL A 293 -1.77 -33.28 -16.50
C VAL A 293 -1.79 -34.77 -16.16
N GLY A 294 -2.76 -35.23 -15.36
CA GLY A 294 -2.94 -36.67 -15.16
C GLY A 294 -3.78 -37.08 -13.95
N ALA A 295 -5.04 -37.40 -14.24
CA ALA A 295 -5.84 -38.45 -13.59
C ALA A 295 -6.25 -38.30 -12.10
N GLY A 296 -7.48 -37.82 -11.91
CA GLY A 296 -8.51 -38.49 -11.13
C GLY A 296 -8.21 -38.92 -9.69
N GLU A 297 -8.52 -38.04 -8.74
CA GLU A 297 -8.91 -38.47 -7.39
C GLU A 297 -10.33 -38.00 -7.09
N LYS A 298 -11.24 -38.98 -6.97
CA LYS A 298 -12.62 -38.79 -6.55
C LYS A 298 -12.65 -38.26 -5.12
N ILE A 299 -12.94 -36.97 -4.96
CA ILE A 299 -13.36 -36.42 -3.66
C ILE A 299 -14.72 -37.04 -3.32
N SER A 300 -14.73 -38.03 -2.44
CA SER A 300 -15.95 -38.61 -1.90
C SER A 300 -16.69 -37.56 -1.06
N ARG A 301 -17.74 -36.97 -1.65
CA ARG A 301 -18.70 -36.13 -0.92
C ARG A 301 -19.47 -37.03 0.05
N ARG A 302 -19.07 -37.07 1.33
CA ARG A 302 -19.96 -37.55 2.40
C ARG A 302 -21.13 -36.57 2.55
N ARG A 303 -22.21 -36.80 1.80
CA ARG A 303 -23.52 -36.21 2.07
C ARG A 303 -24.01 -36.72 3.42
N ARG A 304 -24.12 -35.84 4.42
CA ARG A 304 -24.91 -36.15 5.62
C ARG A 304 -26.40 -36.14 5.21
N PRO A 305 -27.19 -37.17 5.54
CA PRO A 305 -28.61 -37.16 5.23
C PRO A 305 -29.33 -36.15 6.12
N TRP A 306 -30.18 -35.34 5.49
CA TRP A 306 -31.14 -34.46 6.17
C TRP A 306 -32.13 -35.32 6.97
N LYS A 307 -32.20 -35.12 8.29
CA LYS A 307 -33.29 -35.67 9.11
C LYS A 307 -34.58 -34.95 8.71
N ARG A 308 -35.55 -35.69 8.16
CA ARG A 308 -36.95 -35.25 8.06
C ARG A 308 -37.46 -34.97 9.47
N TYR A 309 -37.94 -33.75 9.72
CA TYR A 309 -38.93 -33.52 10.77
C TYR A 309 -40.21 -34.24 10.33
N LYS A 310 -40.72 -35.15 11.17
CA LYS A 310 -42.11 -35.59 11.11
C LYS A 310 -42.94 -34.61 11.94
N GLU A 311 -44.13 -34.31 11.41
CA GLU A 311 -45.22 -33.55 12.04
C GLU A 311 -45.52 -34.01 13.47
#